data_AF-A0A957ZD54-F1
#
_entry.id   AF-A0A957ZD54-F1
#
_cell.length_a   1.000
_cell.length_b   1.000
_cell.length_c   1.000
_cell.angle_alpha   90.00
_cell.angle_beta   90.00
_cell.angle_gamma   90.00
#
_symmetry.space_group_name_H-M   'P 1'
#
loop_
_entity.id
_entity.type
_entity.pdbx_description
1 polymer ?
#
loop_
_entity_poly.entity_id
_entity_poly.type
_entity_poly.pdbx_seq_one_letter_code
_entity_poly.pdbx_strand_id
1 'polypeptide(L)'
;VYDLGGPGLPAHQLVVNWRPCAMCYGAVHWSGIRSLVIAGSGPELEELTGFDEGPIHPDWKAELNKRGVEVIENVLHDEACRVFRAFGDSDAVVYNGRQGAST
;
A
#
# COMPACT_ATOMS: atom_id res chain seq x y z
N VAL A 1 -22.48 -7.77 -9.22
CA VAL A 1 -21.00 -7.84 -9.34
C VAL A 1 -20.45 -6.73 -8.46
N TYR A 2 -19.47 -7.03 -7.60
CA TYR A 2 -18.81 -6.04 -6.74
C TYR A 2 -17.45 -5.70 -7.37
N ASP A 3 -17.46 -4.82 -8.37
CA ASP A 3 -16.28 -4.44 -9.16
C ASP A 3 -16.36 -2.93 -9.45
N LEU A 4 -15.47 -2.14 -8.86
CA LEU A 4 -15.42 -0.69 -9.07
C LEU A 4 -15.11 -0.30 -10.52
N GLY A 5 -14.52 -1.19 -11.31
CA GLY A 5 -14.18 -0.99 -12.72
C GLY A 5 -15.04 -1.85 -13.65
N GLY A 6 -16.22 -2.26 -13.21
CA GLY A 6 -17.13 -3.10 -13.98
C GLY A 6 -17.67 -2.40 -15.25
N PRO A 7 -18.27 -3.15 -16.18
CA PRO A 7 -18.82 -2.59 -17.42
C PRO A 7 -19.82 -1.45 -17.16
N GLY A 8 -19.63 -0.31 -17.83
CA GLY A 8 -20.49 0.87 -17.69
C GLY A 8 -20.21 1.73 -16.44
N LEU A 9 -19.23 1.37 -15.62
CA LEU A 9 -18.73 2.19 -14.51
C LEU A 9 -17.44 2.92 -14.92
N PRO A 10 -17.15 4.09 -14.33
CA PRO A 10 -15.88 4.77 -14.56
C PRO A 10 -14.70 3.96 -13.99
N ALA A 11 -13.53 4.11 -14.59
CA ALA A 11 -12.31 3.58 -14.01
C ALA A 11 -11.97 4.34 -12.71
N HIS A 12 -11.58 3.59 -11.68
CA HIS A 12 -11.20 4.15 -10.38
C HIS A 12 -9.70 3.98 -10.14
N GLN A 13 -9.10 4.99 -9.51
CA GLN A 13 -7.72 4.99 -9.04
C GLN A 13 -7.71 5.04 -7.51
N LEU A 14 -6.91 4.16 -6.90
CA LEU A 14 -6.60 4.23 -5.47
C LEU A 14 -5.32 5.03 -5.29
N VAL A 15 -5.39 6.11 -4.52
CA VAL A 15 -4.23 6.92 -4.14
C VAL A 15 -3.97 6.70 -2.66
N VAL A 16 -2.79 6.20 -2.32
CA VAL A 16 -2.40 5.88 -0.94
C VAL A 16 -0.94 6.26 -0.72
N ASN A 17 -0.59 6.60 0.51
CA ASN A 17 0.71 7.19 0.86
C ASN A 17 1.87 6.18 0.93
N TRP A 18 1.64 4.87 0.79
CA TRP A 18 2.68 3.85 0.67
C TRP A 18 2.15 2.59 -0.02
N ARG A 19 3.04 1.63 -0.32
CA ARG A 19 2.65 0.31 -0.82
C ARG A 19 1.60 -0.33 0.10
N PRO A 20 0.56 -1.00 -0.45
CA PRO A 20 -0.39 -1.75 0.36
C PRO A 20 0.27 -2.92 1.08
N CYS A 21 0.08 -3.03 2.40
CA CYS A 21 0.45 -4.21 3.19
C CYS A 21 -0.29 -5.48 2.71
N ALA A 22 0.09 -6.66 3.19
CA ALA A 22 -0.41 -7.94 2.68
C ALA A 22 -1.94 -8.05 2.65
N MET A 23 -2.60 -7.52 3.67
CA MET A 23 -4.06 -7.43 3.72
C MET A 23 -4.62 -6.52 2.62
N CYS A 24 -4.13 -5.28 2.54
CA CYS A 24 -4.59 -4.29 1.58
C CYS A 24 -4.25 -4.68 0.14
N TYR A 25 -3.10 -5.31 -0.08
CA TYR A 25 -2.72 -5.90 -1.36
C TYR A 25 -3.76 -6.92 -1.82
N GLY A 26 -4.20 -7.83 -0.93
CA GLY A 26 -5.31 -8.74 -1.22
C GLY A 26 -6.58 -7.98 -1.64
N ALA A 27 -6.96 -6.94 -0.90
CA ALA A 27 -8.14 -6.13 -1.20
C ALA A 27 -8.05 -5.42 -2.57
N VAL A 28 -6.87 -4.93 -2.96
CA VAL A 28 -6.66 -4.27 -4.26
C VAL A 28 -7.08 -5.17 -5.42
N HIS A 29 -6.69 -6.45 -5.41
CA HIS A 29 -7.05 -7.40 -6.49
C HIS A 29 -8.55 -7.54 -6.69
N TRP A 30 -9.30 -7.56 -5.59
CA TRP A 30 -10.74 -7.84 -5.60
C TRP A 30 -11.59 -6.58 -5.72
N SER A 31 -11.00 -5.40 -5.52
CA SER A 31 -11.73 -4.12 -5.51
C SER A 31 -12.26 -3.70 -6.89
N GLY A 32 -11.59 -4.10 -7.97
CA GLY A 32 -11.93 -3.64 -9.31
C GLY A 32 -11.32 -2.29 -9.72
N ILE A 33 -10.41 -1.71 -8.94
CA ILE A 33 -9.67 -0.52 -9.39
C ILE A 33 -8.85 -0.82 -10.65
N ARG A 34 -8.42 0.23 -11.35
CA ARG A 34 -7.58 0.13 -12.56
C ARG A 34 -6.23 0.82 -12.43
N SER A 35 -6.02 1.58 -11.36
CA SER A 35 -4.75 2.24 -11.09
C SER A 35 -4.51 2.36 -9.59
N LEU A 36 -3.25 2.22 -9.18
CA LEU A 36 -2.76 2.38 -7.82
C LEU A 36 -1.61 3.39 -7.87
N VAL A 37 -1.76 4.50 -7.15
CA VAL A 37 -0.73 5.53 -6.98
C VAL A 37 -0.19 5.47 -5.57
N ILE A 38 1.14 5.36 -5.45
CA ILE A 38 1.84 5.30 -4.18
C ILE A 38 3.05 6.23 -4.12
N ALA A 39 3.35 6.70 -2.91
CA ALA A 39 4.54 7.53 -2.68
C ALA A 39 5.84 6.71 -2.64
N GLY A 40 5.78 5.46 -2.21
CA GLY A 40 6.93 4.55 -2.18
C GLY A 40 6.53 3.12 -1.85
N SER A 41 7.48 2.21 -2.01
CA SER A 41 7.31 0.77 -1.79
C SER A 41 8.53 0.09 -1.15
N GLY A 42 9.50 0.90 -0.71
CA GLY A 42 10.72 0.45 -0.07
C GLY A 42 10.55 0.19 1.43
N PRO A 43 11.67 -0.06 2.14
CA PRO A 43 11.67 -0.40 3.55
C PRO A 43 11.39 0.81 4.47
N GLU A 44 11.37 2.03 3.93
CA GLU A 44 11.36 3.27 4.72
C GLU A 44 10.16 3.36 5.67
N LEU A 45 8.98 2.88 5.28
CA LEU A 45 7.82 2.85 6.17
C LEU A 45 8.10 1.98 7.40
N GLU A 46 8.57 0.75 7.21
CA GLU A 46 8.83 -0.20 8.29
C GLU A 46 9.99 0.29 9.17
N GLU A 47 11.05 0.84 8.57
CA GLU A 47 12.20 1.40 9.28
C GLU A 47 11.84 2.65 10.10
N LEU A 48 10.99 3.53 9.56
CA LEU A 48 10.63 4.79 10.22
C LEU A 48 9.54 4.62 11.27
N THR A 49 8.63 3.66 11.13
CA THR A 49 7.48 3.52 12.03
C THR A 49 7.44 2.21 12.81
N GLY A 50 8.26 1.22 12.47
CA GLY A 50 8.16 -0.14 13.05
C GLY A 50 6.88 -0.89 12.65
N PHE A 51 6.19 -0.43 11.60
CA PHE A 51 5.02 -1.13 11.04
C PHE A 51 5.48 -2.39 10.30
N ASP A 52 4.68 -3.45 10.35
CA ASP A 52 4.89 -4.69 9.60
C ASP A 52 3.96 -4.74 8.39
N GLU A 53 4.55 -4.64 7.20
CA GLU A 53 3.83 -4.74 5.91
C GLU A 53 3.31 -6.15 5.63
N GLY A 54 3.79 -7.14 6.38
CA GLY A 54 3.50 -8.54 6.20
C GLY A 54 4.17 -9.13 4.95
N PRO A 55 3.85 -10.39 4.63
CA PRO A 55 4.53 -11.12 3.56
C PRO A 55 4.02 -10.68 2.17
N ILE A 56 4.61 -9.61 1.63
CA ILE A 56 4.36 -9.17 0.26
C ILE A 56 5.14 -10.02 -0.73
N HIS A 57 4.47 -10.48 -1.79
CA HIS A 57 5.13 -11.20 -2.89
C HIS A 57 6.16 -10.30 -3.59
N PRO A 58 7.38 -10.78 -3.93
CA PRO A 58 8.41 -9.95 -4.56
C PRO A 58 7.94 -9.32 -5.89
N ASP A 59 7.17 -10.07 -6.69
CA ASP A 59 6.62 -9.61 -7.97
C ASP A 59 5.25 -8.91 -7.87
N TRP A 60 4.86 -8.40 -6.69
CA TRP A 60 3.51 -7.86 -6.45
C TRP A 60 3.05 -6.84 -7.51
N LYS A 61 3.95 -5.96 -7.98
CA LYS A 61 3.65 -4.98 -9.04
C LYS A 61 3.32 -5.65 -10.37
N ALA A 62 4.11 -6.65 -10.74
CA ALA A 62 3.90 -7.38 -11.98
C ALA A 62 2.57 -8.14 -11.94
N GLU A 63 2.21 -8.71 -10.79
CA GLU A 63 0.92 -9.38 -10.62
C GLU A 63 -0.27 -8.42 -10.73
N LEU A 64 -0.17 -7.20 -10.22
CA LEU A 64 -1.19 -6.15 -10.43
C LEU A 64 -1.30 -5.73 -11.90
N ASN A 65 -0.16 -5.45 -12.54
CA ASN A 65 -0.14 -5.05 -13.96
C ASN A 65 -0.72 -6.13 -14.88
N LYS A 66 -0.42 -7.41 -14.65
CA LYS A 66 -1.01 -8.55 -15.39
C LYS A 66 -2.54 -8.58 -15.33
N ARG A 67 -3.13 -7.99 -14.29
CA ARG A 67 -4.58 -7.91 -14.06
C ARG A 67 -5.17 -6.55 -14.46
N GLY A 68 -4.39 -5.71 -15.16
CA GLY A 68 -4.84 -4.42 -15.67
C GLY A 68 -4.93 -3.34 -14.59
N VAL A 69 -4.19 -3.47 -13.49
CA VAL A 69 -4.01 -2.42 -12.48
C VAL A 69 -2.65 -1.78 -12.69
N GLU A 70 -2.64 -0.57 -13.24
CA GLU A 70 -1.42 0.23 -13.40
C GLU A 70 -0.88 0.66 -12.04
N VAL A 71 0.42 0.50 -11.81
CA VAL A 71 1.09 0.97 -10.59
C VAL A 71 1.96 2.18 -10.91
N ILE A 72 1.67 3.30 -10.25
CA ILE A 72 2.41 4.56 -10.35
C ILE A 72 3.10 4.80 -9.00
N GLU A 73 4.43 4.95 -9.02
CA GLU A 73 5.26 5.06 -7.81
C GLU A 73 6.00 6.40 -7.74
N ASN A 74 6.58 6.67 -6.56
CA ASN A 74 7.42 7.84 -6.27
C ASN A 74 6.67 9.18 -6.32
N VAL A 75 5.36 9.17 -6.08
CA VAL A 75 4.55 10.40 -6.02
C VAL A 75 4.66 11.01 -4.62
N LEU A 76 5.36 12.14 -4.49
CA LEU A 76 5.58 12.82 -3.20
C LEU A 76 6.27 11.91 -2.16
N HIS A 77 7.27 11.15 -2.61
CA HIS A 77 8.01 10.20 -1.78
C HIS A 77 8.60 10.85 -0.52
N ASP A 78 9.32 11.95 -0.69
CA ASP A 78 10.01 12.64 0.41
C ASP A 78 9.02 13.23 1.42
N GLU A 79 7.87 13.73 0.96
CA GLU A 79 6.77 14.16 1.82
C GLU A 79 6.22 13.01 2.65
N ALA A 80 5.98 11.84 2.03
CA ALA A 80 5.46 10.67 2.74
C ALA A 80 6.46 10.20 3.81
N CYS A 81 7.74 10.10 3.47
CA CYS A 81 8.80 9.74 4.42
C CYS A 81 8.93 10.75 5.57
N ARG A 82 8.69 12.05 5.33
CA ARG A 82 8.62 13.06 6.39
C ARG A 82 7.46 12.81 7.36
N VAL A 83 6.29 12.45 6.84
CA VAL A 83 5.12 12.11 7.67
C VAL A 83 5.35 10.85 8.49
N PHE A 84 5.95 9.80 7.90
CA PHE A 84 6.26 8.56 8.61
C PHE A 84 7.27 8.77 9.72
N ARG A 85 8.32 9.56 9.49
CA ARG A 85 9.27 9.91 10.55
C ARG A 85 8.58 10.63 11.71
N ALA A 86 7.74 11.64 11.41
CA ALA A 86 7.01 12.35 12.44
C ALA A 86 6.03 11.44 13.22
N PHE A 87 5.45 10.44 12.57
CA PHE A 87 4.60 9.44 13.21
C PHE A 87 5.42 8.49 14.11
N GLY A 88 6.54 7.97 13.61
CA GLY A 88 7.44 7.10 14.37
C GLY A 88 8.08 7.77 15.59
N ASP A 89 8.32 9.09 15.52
CA ASP A 89 8.84 9.89 16.63
C ASP A 89 7.76 10.26 17.67
N SER A 90 6.49 9.91 17.44
CA SER A 90 5.36 10.23 18.33
C SER A 90 5.01 9.08 19.28
N ASP A 91 4.21 9.36 20.30
CA ASP A 91 3.65 8.34 21.21
C ASP A 91 2.45 7.58 20.60
N ALA A 92 2.20 7.72 19.29
CA ALA A 92 1.09 7.06 18.61
C ALA A 92 1.30 5.53 18.56
N VAL A 93 0.21 4.79 18.74
CA VAL A 93 0.26 3.34 18.64
C VAL A 93 0.38 2.91 17.18
N VAL A 94 1.46 2.22 16.87
CA VAL A 94 1.67 1.58 15.58
C VAL A 94 0.80 0.32 15.52
N TYR A 95 -0.03 0.21 14.48
CA TYR A 95 -0.80 -1.00 14.26
C TYR A 95 0.11 -2.14 13.83
N ASN A 96 0.28 -3.14 14.68
CA ASN A 96 0.81 -4.45 14.35
C ASN A 96 -0.07 -5.47 15.06
N GLY A 97 -0.57 -6.51 14.37
CA GLY A 97 -1.55 -7.44 14.93
C GLY A 97 -1.12 -8.13 16.24
N ARG A 98 0.20 -8.20 16.50
CA ARG A 98 0.80 -8.66 17.77
C ARG A 98 1.82 -7.66 18.34
N GLN A 99 1.68 -6.37 18.01
CA GLN A 99 2.65 -5.32 18.37
C GLN A 99 4.10 -5.59 17.91
N GLY A 100 4.31 -6.40 16.87
CA GLY A 100 5.65 -6.78 16.42
C GLY A 100 6.35 -7.82 17.30
N ALA A 101 5.63 -8.51 18.20
CA ALA A 101 6.20 -9.63 18.94
C ALA A 101 6.53 -10.78 17.98
N SER A 102 7.83 -11.00 17.75
CA SER A 102 8.34 -12.19 17.04
C SER A 102 8.02 -13.43 17.87
N THR A 103 7.02 -14.20 17.44
CA THR A 103 6.75 -15.58 17.89
C THR A 103 6.52 -16.46 16.69
#